data_AF-O74102-F1
#
_entry.id   AF-O74102-F1
#
_cell.length_a   1.000
_cell.length_b   1.000
_cell.length_c   1.000
_cell.angle_alpha   90.00
_cell.angle_beta   90.00
_cell.angle_gamma   90.00
#
_symmetry.space_group_name_H-M   'P 1'
#
loop_
_entity.id
_entity.type
_entity.pdbx_description
1 polymer ?
#
loop_
_entity_poly.entity_id
_entity_poly.type
_entity_poly.pdbx_seq_one_letter_code
_entity_poly.pdbx_strand_id
1 'polypeptide(L)'
;MGRFVVWPCELDSRLSRKYGRIIPKNLAIEKPSLDEIIEVAETLNLKIVEVDREKLNPRLSGIDEELRTYGRIIIESPYGKVKTLRLIAQKIREFRRRR
;
A
#
# COMPACT_ATOMS: atom_id res chain seq x y z
N MET A 1 7.67 -17.07 -7.04
CA MET A 1 7.18 -15.92 -6.26
C MET A 1 7.13 -14.71 -7.19
N GLY A 2 6.10 -13.87 -7.08
CA GLY A 2 6.01 -12.66 -7.90
C GLY A 2 6.74 -11.49 -7.24
N ARG A 3 7.44 -10.67 -8.04
CA ARG A 3 8.10 -9.43 -7.60
C ARG A 3 7.36 -8.23 -8.16
N PHE A 4 6.94 -7.30 -7.29
CA PHE A 4 6.21 -6.11 -7.72
C PHE A 4 6.36 -4.94 -6.75
N VAL A 5 6.11 -3.74 -7.27
CA VAL A 5 6.04 -2.50 -6.49
C VAL A 5 4.67 -2.40 -5.82
N VAL A 6 4.65 -2.00 -4.55
CA VAL A 6 3.47 -1.56 -3.81
C VAL A 6 3.63 -0.07 -3.52
N TRP A 7 2.58 0.69 -3.84
CA TRP A 7 2.46 2.10 -3.48
C TRP A 7 1.35 2.26 -2.44
N PRO A 8 1.48 3.14 -1.44
CA PRO A 8 0.42 3.35 -0.45
C PRO A 8 -0.92 3.75 -1.09
N CYS A 9 -0.90 4.55 -2.16
CA CYS A 9 -2.12 4.94 -2.91
C CYS A 9 -2.93 3.75 -3.45
N GLU A 10 -2.31 2.58 -3.65
CA GLU A 10 -3.01 1.38 -4.14
C GLU A 10 -4.01 0.83 -3.11
N LEU A 11 -3.82 1.17 -1.83
CA LEU A 11 -4.58 0.74 -0.66
C LEU A 11 -5.41 1.86 -0.02
N ASP A 12 -5.30 3.11 -0.50
CA ASP A 12 -5.91 4.27 0.16
C ASP A 12 -7.40 4.42 -0.19
N SER A 13 -8.27 4.31 0.83
CA SER A 13 -9.73 4.38 0.69
C SER A 13 -10.24 5.78 0.34
N ARG A 14 -9.43 6.82 0.59
CA ARG A 14 -9.72 8.21 0.20
C ARG A 14 -9.64 8.41 -1.30
N LEU A 15 -8.85 7.59 -1.99
CA LEU A 15 -8.58 7.74 -3.41
C LEU A 15 -9.59 6.99 -4.28
N SER A 16 -9.94 7.61 -5.40
CA SER A 16 -10.64 6.92 -6.48
C SER A 16 -9.68 5.99 -7.23
N ARG A 17 -10.21 5.08 -8.07
CA ARG A 17 -9.36 4.21 -8.91
C ARG A 17 -8.50 5.00 -9.91
N LYS A 18 -8.99 6.17 -10.35
CA LYS A 18 -8.25 7.10 -11.23
C LYS A 18 -6.92 7.53 -10.60
N TYR A 19 -6.91 7.77 -9.29
CA TYR A 19 -5.75 8.22 -8.53
C TYR A 19 -4.95 7.07 -7.91
N GLY A 20 -5.11 5.85 -8.40
CA GLY A 20 -4.20 4.75 -8.09
C GLY A 20 -4.74 3.67 -7.17
N ARG A 21 -5.91 3.84 -6.53
CA ARG A 21 -6.49 2.74 -5.71
C ARG A 21 -6.77 1.52 -6.58
N ILE A 22 -6.24 0.37 -6.19
CA ILE A 22 -6.41 -0.91 -6.89
C ILE A 22 -7.52 -1.74 -6.25
N ILE A 23 -7.52 -1.84 -4.92
CA ILE A 23 -8.43 -2.72 -4.18
C ILE A 23 -9.82 -2.07 -3.97
N PRO A 24 -10.89 -2.86 -3.77
CA PRO A 24 -12.23 -2.34 -3.45
C PRO A 24 -12.22 -1.38 -2.25
N LYS A 25 -13.05 -0.32 -2.30
CA LYS A 25 -13.06 0.74 -1.27
C LYS A 25 -13.35 0.21 0.14
N ASN A 26 -14.19 -0.82 0.26
CA ASN A 26 -14.51 -1.49 1.52
C ASN A 26 -13.35 -2.33 2.12
N LEU A 27 -12.33 -2.64 1.32
CA LEU A 27 -11.11 -3.32 1.77
C LEU A 27 -9.92 -2.36 1.91
N ALA A 28 -9.97 -1.22 1.22
CA ALA A 28 -9.01 -0.14 1.34
C ALA A 28 -9.05 0.50 2.74
N ILE A 29 -7.97 1.15 3.13
CA ILE A 29 -7.80 1.81 4.44
C ILE A 29 -7.52 3.29 4.25
N GLU A 30 -7.94 4.12 5.19
CA GLU A 30 -7.73 5.56 5.11
C GLU A 30 -6.28 5.92 5.43
N LYS A 31 -5.60 6.72 4.60
CA LYS A 31 -4.24 7.22 4.88
C LYS A 31 -3.23 6.09 5.24
N PRO A 32 -3.03 5.06 4.39
CA PRO A 32 -2.00 4.06 4.63
C PRO A 32 -0.60 4.72 4.61
N SER A 33 0.21 4.50 5.64
CA SER A 33 1.62 4.94 5.61
C SER A 33 2.52 3.88 4.99
N LEU A 34 3.68 4.29 4.47
CA LEU A 34 4.69 3.35 4.00
C LEU A 34 5.20 2.45 5.14
N ASP A 35 5.34 2.99 6.35
CA ASP A 35 5.81 2.23 7.52
C ASP A 35 4.81 1.14 7.95
N GLU A 36 3.50 1.41 7.89
CA GLU A 36 2.48 0.38 8.15
C GLU A 36 2.57 -0.76 7.11
N ILE A 37 2.88 -0.43 5.85
CA ILE A 37 3.04 -1.41 4.78
C ILE A 37 4.30 -2.25 5.00
N ILE A 38 5.40 -1.63 5.45
CA ILE A 38 6.67 -2.32 5.79
C ILE A 38 6.42 -3.29 6.95
N GLU A 39 5.88 -2.80 8.07
CA GLU A 39 5.61 -3.59 9.29
C GLU A 39 4.74 -4.82 8.98
N VAL A 40 3.71 -4.64 8.14
CA VAL A 40 2.84 -5.73 7.72
C VAL A 40 3.52 -6.67 6.72
N ALA A 41 4.34 -6.17 5.80
CA ALA A 41 5.10 -7.02 4.88
C ALA A 41 6.04 -7.96 5.66
N GLU A 42 6.74 -7.44 6.67
CA GLU A 42 7.58 -8.23 7.59
C GLU A 42 6.75 -9.26 8.36
N THR A 43 5.62 -8.84 8.95
CA THR A 43 4.71 -9.74 9.68
C THR A 43 4.17 -10.88 8.82
N LEU A 44 3.93 -10.62 7.53
CA LEU A 44 3.44 -11.60 6.56
C LEU A 44 4.58 -12.44 5.95
N ASN A 45 5.83 -12.29 6.42
CA ASN A 45 7.02 -12.93 5.88
C ASN A 45 7.18 -12.70 4.36
N LEU A 46 6.82 -11.51 3.88
CA LEU A 46 7.07 -11.08 2.52
C LEU A 46 8.49 -10.54 2.45
N LYS A 47 9.25 -10.94 1.42
CA LYS A 47 10.62 -10.45 1.27
C LYS A 47 10.59 -9.02 0.73
N ILE A 48 11.13 -8.09 1.51
CA ILE A 48 11.32 -6.70 1.11
C ILE A 48 12.62 -6.60 0.31
N VAL A 49 12.55 -6.05 -0.90
CA VAL A 49 13.68 -5.96 -1.82
C VAL A 49 14.26 -4.54 -1.89
N GLU A 50 13.39 -3.53 -1.87
CA GLU A 50 13.79 -2.12 -1.95
C GLU A 50 12.71 -1.27 -1.28
N VAL A 51 13.13 -0.22 -0.56
CA VAL A 51 12.24 0.80 -0.01
C VAL A 51 12.73 2.16 -0.48
N ASP A 52 11.83 2.96 -1.03
CA ASP A 52 12.09 4.34 -1.41
C ASP A 52 11.01 5.21 -0.76
N ARG A 53 11.40 6.12 0.14
CA ARG A 53 10.48 6.89 0.97
C ARG A 53 10.02 8.19 0.31
N GLU A 54 10.73 8.66 -0.70
CA GLU A 54 10.56 10.01 -1.27
C GLU A 54 9.76 10.00 -2.56
N LYS A 55 9.69 8.85 -3.25
CA LYS A 55 8.97 8.75 -4.53
C LYS A 55 7.49 9.11 -4.42
N LEU A 56 7.03 10.00 -5.30
CA LEU A 56 5.61 10.24 -5.53
C LEU A 56 5.10 9.39 -6.70
N ASN A 57 3.95 8.72 -6.53
CA ASN A 57 3.32 8.03 -7.66
C ASN A 57 2.84 9.08 -8.69
N PRO A 58 3.23 9.01 -9.97
CA PRO A 58 2.83 10.01 -10.97
C PRO A 58 1.32 10.21 -11.10
N ARG A 59 0.49 9.22 -10.73
CA ARG A 59 -0.98 9.34 -10.71
C ARG A 59 -1.49 10.35 -9.68
N LEU A 60 -0.67 10.74 -8.71
CA LEU A 60 -1.01 11.70 -7.65
C LEU A 60 -0.53 13.12 -7.96
N SER A 61 0.11 13.37 -9.10
CA SER A 61 0.66 14.69 -9.43
C SER A 61 -0.41 15.79 -9.49
N GLY A 62 -1.63 15.46 -9.91
CA GLY A 62 -2.75 16.40 -10.06
C GLY A 62 -3.83 16.32 -8.97
N ILE A 63 -3.56 15.70 -7.82
CA ILE A 63 -4.49 15.67 -6.68
C ILE A 63 -4.03 16.62 -5.57
N ASP A 64 -4.97 17.06 -4.73
CA ASP A 64 -4.70 17.89 -3.54
C ASP A 64 -3.60 17.27 -2.68
N GLU A 65 -2.71 18.12 -2.15
CA GLU A 65 -1.52 17.70 -1.40
C GLU A 65 -1.87 16.76 -0.23
N GLU A 66 -2.99 17.02 0.45
CA GLU A 66 -3.49 16.20 1.57
C GLU A 66 -3.84 14.75 1.20
N LEU A 67 -4.11 14.48 -0.08
CA LEU A 67 -4.42 13.15 -0.61
C LEU A 67 -3.19 12.45 -1.20
N ARG A 68 -2.05 13.16 -1.33
CA ARG A 68 -0.81 12.55 -1.80
C ARG A 68 -0.28 11.55 -0.78
N THR A 69 0.31 10.48 -1.29
CA THR A 69 1.03 9.49 -0.50
C THR A 69 2.39 9.30 -1.11
N TYR A 70 3.40 9.23 -0.25
CA TYR A 70 4.79 9.18 -0.65
C TYR A 70 5.40 7.81 -0.34
N GLY A 71 6.38 7.49 -1.15
CA GLY A 71 7.18 6.29 -1.10
C GLY A 71 6.56 5.09 -1.79
N ARG A 72 7.41 4.08 -2.00
CA ARG A 72 7.08 2.79 -2.58
C ARG A 72 7.94 1.71 -1.93
N ILE A 73 7.47 0.49 -2.00
CA ILE A 73 8.21 -0.70 -1.59
C ILE A 73 8.17 -1.75 -2.70
N ILE A 74 9.29 -2.41 -2.95
CA ILE A 74 9.36 -3.58 -3.83
C ILE A 74 9.39 -4.82 -2.95
N ILE A 75 8.43 -5.73 -3.17
CA ILE A 75 8.32 -6.98 -2.42
C ILE A 75 8.29 -8.20 -3.33
N GLU A 76 8.74 -9.33 -2.81
CA GLU A 76 8.46 -10.66 -3.37
C GLU A 76 7.39 -11.35 -2.52
N SER A 77 6.35 -11.87 -3.19
CA SER A 77 5.21 -12.53 -2.54
C SER A 77 4.89 -13.88 -3.19
N PRO A 78 4.48 -14.89 -2.40
CA PRO A 78 3.90 -16.11 -2.96
C PRO A 78 2.50 -15.86 -3.56
N TYR A 79 1.88 -14.72 -3.26
CA TYR A 79 0.57 -14.33 -3.78
C TYR A 79 0.71 -13.33 -4.95
N GLY A 80 -0.32 -13.27 -5.81
CA GLY A 80 -0.38 -12.22 -6.83
C GLY A 80 -0.64 -10.83 -6.23
N LYS A 81 -0.21 -9.77 -6.94
CA LYS A 81 -0.22 -8.37 -6.46
C LYS A 81 -1.53 -7.96 -5.78
N VAL A 82 -2.68 -8.18 -6.43
CA VAL A 82 -4.00 -7.79 -5.88
C VAL A 82 -4.31 -8.53 -4.57
N LYS A 83 -3.95 -9.82 -4.46
CA LYS A 83 -4.16 -10.60 -3.22
C LYS A 83 -3.25 -10.09 -2.10
N THR A 84 -1.98 -9.81 -2.41
CA THR A 84 -1.02 -9.24 -1.44
C THR A 84 -1.49 -7.88 -0.92
N LEU A 85 -1.95 -6.99 -1.82
CA LEU A 85 -2.51 -5.69 -1.44
C LEU A 85 -3.71 -5.83 -0.48
N ARG A 86 -4.63 -6.76 -0.75
CA ARG A 86 -5.78 -7.03 0.15
C ARG A 86 -5.35 -7.54 1.52
N LEU A 87 -4.38 -8.47 1.56
CA LEU A 87 -3.82 -9.00 2.82
C LEU A 87 -3.15 -7.89 3.63
N ILE A 88 -2.36 -7.03 2.98
CA ILE A 88 -1.71 -5.90 3.63
C ILE A 88 -2.76 -4.96 4.25
N ALA A 89 -3.75 -4.51 3.46
CA ALA A 89 -4.78 -3.62 3.98
C ALA A 89 -5.59 -4.24 5.14
N GLN A 90 -5.92 -5.52 5.06
CA GLN A 90 -6.61 -6.23 6.13
C GLN A 90 -5.77 -6.29 7.41
N LYS A 91 -4.46 -6.54 7.29
CA LYS A 91 -3.56 -6.63 8.45
C LYS A 91 -3.27 -5.26 9.07
N ILE A 92 -3.11 -4.21 8.26
CA ILE A 92 -3.00 -2.84 8.78
C ILE A 92 -4.28 -2.47 9.56
N ARG A 93 -5.46 -2.82 9.04
CA ARG A 93 -6.73 -2.60 9.75
C ARG A 93 -6.80 -3.36 11.08
N GLU A 94 -6.22 -4.56 11.17
CA GLU A 94 -6.08 -5.32 12.43
C GLU A 94 -5.15 -4.59 13.41
N PHE A 95 -3.99 -4.11 12.95
CA PHE A 95 -3.02 -3.38 13.77
C PHE A 95 -3.59 -2.07 14.32
N ARG A 96 -4.29 -1.29 13.49
CA ARG A 96 -4.95 -0.05 13.91
C ARG A 96 -6.05 -0.25 14.95
N ARG A 97 -6.69 -1.43 14.99
CA ARG A 97 -7.70 -1.76 16.02
C ARG A 97 -7.09 -2.15 17.36
N ARG A 98 -5.81 -2.51 17.39
CA ARG A 98 -5.10 -2.92 18.61
C ARG A 98 -4.34 -1.77 19.28
N ARG A 99 -4.21 -0.64 18.60
CA ARG A 99 -3.67 0.61 19.16
C ARG A 99 -4.80 1.38 19.83
#